data_AF-A0A833TJJ8-F1
#
_entry.id   AF-A0A833TJJ8-F1
#
_cell.length_a   1.000
_cell.length_b   1.000
_cell.length_c   1.000
_cell.angle_alpha   90.00
_cell.angle_beta   90.00
_cell.angle_gamma   90.00
#
_symmetry.space_group_name_H-M   'P 1'
#
loop_
_entity.id
_entity.type
_entity.pdbx_description
1 polymer ?
#
loop_
_entity_poly.entity_id
_entity_poly.type
_entity_poly.pdbx_seq_one_letter_code
_entity_poly.pdbx_strand_id
1 'polypeptide(L)'
;MTNPANYNKWRGSDRTSGKTKEALLAEIVAQLKAVGIEHRDSPGVREKINSLEKQWRQAEDFRLPTGAGITDEKSLRDALLKRCPHYYDLHDVIMDRPSARAKVTSDDQDAAEEELLSLASLTKKHKVDSADRLLEQQADVLRIREEKRERMMDYREREHALKSKEPLLKEEKNNREKAQADIDLQIKMVQLQTAQREAAVQLLLSRKQLQDSGVPQEEIDRLLPLQSESEGVGISAESD
;
A
#
# COMPACT_ATOMS: atom_id res chain seq x y z
N MET A 1 18.57 21.33 -3.21
CA MET A 1 17.33 21.49 -2.42
C MET A 1 17.41 20.54 -1.24
N THR A 2 18.15 20.91 -0.18
CA THR A 2 18.41 20.03 0.98
C THR A 2 17.54 20.37 2.19
N ASN A 3 16.65 21.36 2.07
CA ASN A 3 15.74 21.77 3.14
C ASN A 3 14.30 21.40 2.76
N PRO A 4 13.65 20.46 3.48
CA PRO A 4 12.25 20.07 3.28
C PRO A 4 11.28 21.27 3.26
N ALA A 5 11.57 22.33 4.03
CA ALA A 5 10.74 23.53 4.08
C ALA A 5 10.67 24.28 2.74
N ASN A 6 11.70 24.20 1.89
CA ASN A 6 11.72 24.87 0.59
C ASN A 6 10.88 24.13 -0.45
N TYR A 7 10.90 22.81 -0.42
CA TYR A 7 10.06 21.99 -1.29
C TYR A 7 8.57 22.14 -0.94
N ASN A 8 8.26 22.27 0.35
CA ASN A 8 6.90 22.56 0.82
C ASN A 8 6.36 23.89 0.29
N LYS A 9 7.19 24.94 0.27
CA LYS A 9 6.83 26.24 -0.32
C LYS A 9 6.57 26.13 -1.84
N TRP A 10 7.41 25.38 -2.55
CA TRP A 10 7.28 25.14 -3.99
C TRP A 10 5.97 24.42 -4.37
N ARG A 11 5.52 23.47 -3.56
CA ARG A 11 4.29 22.70 -3.81
C ARG A 11 3.01 23.41 -3.35
N GLY A 12 3.09 24.28 -2.35
CA GLY A 12 1.93 25.00 -1.75
C GLY A 12 1.61 26.36 -2.38
N SER A 13 2.47 26.88 -3.26
CA SER A 13 2.35 28.23 -3.83
C SER A 13 1.26 28.41 -4.89
N ASP A 14 0.48 27.37 -5.22
CA ASP A 14 -0.54 27.45 -6.29
C ASP A 14 -1.91 27.98 -5.81
N ARG A 15 -2.27 27.89 -4.52
CA ARG A 15 -3.68 28.14 -4.11
C ARG A 15 -3.91 28.90 -2.80
N THR A 16 -2.94 28.96 -1.88
CA THR A 16 -3.18 29.49 -0.52
C THR A 16 -1.99 30.22 0.11
N SER A 17 -0.84 30.25 -0.54
CA SER A 17 0.36 30.95 -0.03
C SER A 17 0.55 32.24 -0.85
N GLY A 18 0.65 33.40 -0.19
CA GLY A 18 0.81 34.71 -0.83
C GLY A 18 2.10 34.93 -1.65
N LYS A 19 2.88 33.88 -1.91
CA LYS A 19 4.00 33.89 -2.85
C LYS A 19 3.70 32.90 -3.99
N THR A 20 3.69 33.41 -5.22
CA THR A 20 3.47 32.61 -6.44
C THR A 20 4.71 31.75 -6.74
N LYS A 21 4.54 30.64 -7.49
CA LYS A 21 5.67 29.83 -7.99
C LYS A 21 6.70 30.68 -8.73
N GLU A 22 6.23 31.66 -9.49
CA GLU A 22 7.08 32.61 -10.23
C GLU A 22 7.98 33.44 -9.32
N ALA A 23 7.48 33.90 -8.16
CA ALA A 23 8.30 34.62 -7.20
C ALA A 23 9.40 33.73 -6.60
N LEU A 24 9.09 32.46 -6.34
CA LEU A 24 10.07 31.47 -5.88
C LEU A 24 11.12 31.15 -6.95
N LEU A 25 10.72 31.03 -8.22
CA LEU A 25 11.64 30.81 -9.33
C LEU A 25 12.59 31.98 -9.50
N ALA A 26 12.09 33.22 -9.42
CA ALA A 26 12.91 34.41 -9.48
C ALA A 26 13.94 34.46 -8.35
N GLU A 27 13.55 34.08 -7.12
CA GLU A 27 14.47 33.99 -5.98
C GLU A 27 15.57 32.93 -6.21
N ILE A 28 15.20 31.75 -6.74
CA ILE A 28 16.16 30.69 -7.06
C ILE A 28 17.12 31.15 -8.16
N VAL A 29 16.63 31.79 -9.22
CA VAL A 29 17.48 32.33 -10.30
C VAL A 29 18.44 33.40 -9.77
N ALA A 30 17.97 34.28 -8.88
CA ALA A 30 18.83 35.27 -8.24
C ALA A 30 19.95 34.63 -7.41
N GLN A 31 19.64 33.57 -6.65
CA GLN A 31 20.63 32.81 -5.89
C GLN A 31 21.62 32.07 -6.81
N LEU A 32 21.14 31.49 -7.91
CA LEU A 32 22.01 30.83 -8.91
C LEU A 32 22.99 31.84 -9.53
N LYS A 33 22.52 33.03 -9.89
CA LYS A 33 23.36 34.12 -10.41
C LYS A 33 24.39 34.59 -9.39
N ALA A 34 24.01 34.70 -8.12
CA ALA A 34 24.93 35.07 -7.04
C ALA A 34 26.09 34.07 -6.86
N VAL A 35 25.90 32.81 -7.26
CA VAL A 35 26.91 31.74 -7.24
C VAL A 35 27.64 31.62 -8.60
N GLY A 36 27.35 32.49 -9.57
CA GLY A 36 28.00 32.52 -10.89
C GLY A 36 27.34 31.64 -11.96
N ILE A 37 26.13 31.12 -11.71
CA ILE A 37 25.37 30.33 -12.69
C ILE A 37 24.40 31.27 -13.43
N GLU A 38 24.87 31.85 -14.54
CA GLU A 38 24.13 32.89 -15.27
C GLU A 38 23.19 32.37 -16.36
N HIS A 39 23.39 31.12 -16.82
CA HIS A 39 22.69 30.54 -17.98
C HIS A 39 21.30 29.98 -17.65
N ARG A 40 20.81 30.12 -16.41
CA ARG A 40 19.52 29.57 -15.97
C ARG A 40 18.48 30.66 -15.81
N ASP A 41 17.32 30.44 -16.40
CA ASP A 41 16.13 31.27 -16.33
C ASP A 41 15.01 30.58 -15.56
N SER A 42 13.95 31.33 -15.21
CA SER A 42 12.82 30.80 -14.43
C SER A 42 12.15 29.58 -15.08
N PRO A 43 11.90 29.57 -16.40
CA PRO A 43 11.40 28.37 -17.10
C PRO A 43 12.36 27.18 -17.00
N GLY A 44 13.66 27.36 -17.21
CA GLY A 44 14.64 26.29 -17.14
C GLY A 44 14.82 25.73 -15.72
N VAL A 45 14.67 26.56 -14.68
CA VAL A 45 14.67 26.10 -13.28
C VAL A 45 13.39 25.30 -12.98
N ARG A 46 12.23 25.78 -13.43
CA ARG A 46 10.95 25.07 -13.29
C ARG A 46 11.01 23.70 -13.96
N GLU A 47 11.46 23.64 -15.21
CA GLU A 47 11.59 22.39 -15.96
C GLU A 47 12.55 21.43 -15.26
N LYS A 48 13.67 21.95 -14.73
CA LYS A 48 14.62 21.12 -13.98
C LYS A 48 14.00 20.54 -12.71
N ILE A 49 13.22 21.32 -11.95
CA ILE A 49 12.51 20.83 -10.76
C ILE A 49 11.48 19.76 -11.16
N ASN A 50 10.69 20.01 -12.21
CA ASN A 50 9.71 19.04 -12.72
C ASN A 50 10.36 17.72 -13.18
N SER A 51 11.52 17.81 -13.85
CA SER A 51 12.30 16.66 -14.28
C SER A 51 12.81 15.83 -13.10
N LEU A 52 13.33 16.48 -12.05
CA LEU A 52 13.76 15.81 -10.82
C LEU A 52 12.59 15.13 -10.11
N GLU A 53 11.43 15.78 -10.00
CA GLU A 53 10.23 15.16 -9.45
C GLU A 53 9.77 13.95 -10.26
N LYS A 54 9.83 14.02 -11.60
CA LYS A 54 9.43 12.93 -12.49
C LYS A 54 10.37 11.72 -12.34
N GLN A 55 11.67 11.94 -12.33
CA GLN A 55 12.66 10.88 -12.13
C GLN A 55 12.53 10.21 -10.76
N TRP A 56 12.28 11.01 -9.71
CA TRP A 56 12.04 10.50 -8.38
C TRP A 56 10.77 9.63 -8.33
N ARG A 57 9.65 10.09 -8.92
CA ARG A 57 8.41 9.29 -9.00
C ARG A 57 8.62 7.98 -9.76
N GLN A 58 9.36 7.99 -10.87
CA GLN A 58 9.68 6.77 -11.61
C GLN A 58 10.52 5.77 -10.80
N ALA A 59 11.43 6.26 -9.96
CA ALA A 59 12.19 5.42 -9.05
C ALA A 59 11.30 4.88 -7.92
N GLU A 60 10.37 5.68 -7.41
CA GLU A 60 9.44 5.29 -6.35
C GLU A 60 8.37 4.29 -6.83
N ASP A 61 7.81 4.49 -8.02
CA ASP A 61 6.91 3.54 -8.69
C ASP A 61 7.61 2.20 -8.96
N PHE A 62 8.92 2.23 -9.25
CA PHE A 62 9.75 1.04 -9.36
C PHE A 62 10.04 0.36 -8.01
N ARG A 63 10.12 1.13 -6.92
CA ARG A 63 10.31 0.62 -5.55
C ARG A 63 9.04 -0.04 -4.99
N LEU A 64 7.88 0.52 -5.31
CA LEU A 64 6.57 -0.05 -4.96
C LEU A 64 6.38 -1.43 -5.61
N PRO A 65 5.49 -2.31 -5.10
CA PRO A 65 5.46 -3.74 -5.40
C PRO A 65 4.99 -4.01 -6.84
N THR A 66 5.85 -3.69 -7.79
CA THR A 66 5.84 -4.18 -9.16
C THR A 66 6.79 -5.36 -9.13
N GLY A 67 6.29 -6.57 -9.42
CA GLY A 67 7.00 -7.85 -9.30
C GLY A 67 8.26 -7.98 -10.18
N ALA A 68 9.30 -7.19 -9.88
CA ALA A 68 10.58 -7.18 -10.57
C ALA A 68 11.51 -8.31 -10.10
N GLY A 69 11.11 -9.10 -9.10
CA GLY A 69 11.87 -10.26 -8.63
C GLY A 69 13.25 -9.90 -8.06
N ILE A 70 13.47 -8.63 -7.69
CA ILE A 70 14.74 -8.18 -7.11
C ILE A 70 14.74 -8.59 -5.63
N THR A 71 15.53 -9.61 -5.33
CA THR A 71 15.71 -10.18 -3.98
C THR A 71 16.93 -9.61 -3.25
N ASP A 72 17.80 -8.87 -3.94
CA ASP A 72 19.04 -8.29 -3.40
C ASP A 72 18.93 -6.75 -3.25
N GLU A 73 19.20 -6.25 -2.04
CA GLU A 73 19.15 -4.83 -1.69
C GLU A 73 20.15 -3.98 -2.48
N LYS A 74 21.31 -4.56 -2.84
CA LYS A 74 22.33 -3.84 -3.61
C LYS A 74 21.88 -3.61 -5.05
N SER A 75 21.27 -4.62 -5.67
CA SER A 75 20.64 -4.53 -6.99
C SER A 75 19.47 -3.53 -7.01
N LEU A 76 18.67 -3.48 -5.93
CA LEU A 76 17.61 -2.49 -5.79
C LEU A 76 18.17 -1.06 -5.75
N ARG A 77 19.22 -0.83 -4.95
CA ARG A 77 19.89 0.46 -4.84
C ARG A 77 20.47 0.93 -6.17
N ASP A 78 21.14 0.05 -6.90
CA ASP A 78 21.71 0.36 -8.21
C ASP A 78 20.61 0.66 -9.24
N ALA A 79 19.51 -0.09 -9.19
CA ALA A 79 18.35 0.13 -10.06
C ALA A 79 17.61 1.45 -9.77
N LEU A 80 17.59 1.89 -8.51
CA LEU A 80 17.05 3.19 -8.10
C LEU A 80 17.96 4.33 -8.56
N LEU A 81 19.27 4.23 -8.32
CA LEU A 81 20.25 5.24 -8.72
C LEU A 81 20.33 5.40 -10.25
N LYS A 82 20.14 4.31 -11.00
CA LYS A 82 20.06 4.37 -12.47
C LYS A 82 18.87 5.20 -13.00
N ARG A 83 17.76 5.21 -12.26
CA ARG A 83 16.53 5.94 -12.62
C ARG A 83 16.53 7.36 -12.07
N CYS A 84 17.04 7.53 -10.86
CA CYS A 84 17.14 8.81 -10.17
C CYS A 84 18.52 8.91 -9.50
N PRO A 85 19.49 9.59 -10.15
CA PRO A 85 20.86 9.71 -9.61
C PRO A 85 20.92 10.36 -8.22
N HIS A 86 19.95 11.22 -7.91
CA HIS A 86 19.82 11.93 -6.64
C HIS A 86 18.69 11.35 -5.77
N TYR A 87 18.38 10.06 -5.91
CA TYR A 87 17.23 9.44 -5.25
C TYR A 87 17.21 9.66 -3.73
N TYR A 88 18.32 9.38 -3.04
CA TYR A 88 18.38 9.49 -1.58
C TYR A 88 18.30 10.94 -1.10
N ASP A 89 18.96 11.87 -1.79
CA ASP A 89 18.90 13.31 -1.46
C ASP A 89 17.50 13.89 -1.68
N LEU A 90 16.76 13.37 -2.66
CA LEU A 90 15.40 13.79 -2.98
C LEU A 90 14.35 13.09 -2.11
N HIS A 91 14.58 11.83 -1.74
CA HIS A 91 13.64 11.02 -0.97
C HIS A 91 13.32 11.68 0.37
N ASP A 92 14.32 12.14 1.12
CA ASP A 92 14.12 12.76 2.43
C ASP A 92 13.39 14.12 2.35
N VAL A 93 13.48 14.80 1.20
CA VAL A 93 12.86 16.11 0.96
C VAL A 93 11.44 15.96 0.40
N ILE A 94 11.16 14.88 -0.35
CA ILE A 94 9.88 14.64 -1.04
C ILE A 94 8.93 13.73 -0.22
N MET A 95 9.45 12.79 0.58
CA MET A 95 8.66 11.80 1.34
C MET A 95 7.97 12.32 2.59
N ASP A 96 8.32 13.51 3.09
CA ASP A 96 7.81 14.07 4.37
C ASP A 96 6.28 14.39 4.36
N ARG A 97 5.54 13.84 3.40
CA ARG A 97 4.07 13.80 3.40
C ARG A 97 3.53 12.58 2.63
N PRO A 98 2.60 11.78 3.20
CA PRO A 98 1.85 10.77 2.46
C PRO A 98 1.13 11.42 1.28
N SER A 99 1.39 10.89 0.09
CA SER A 99 0.82 11.38 -1.16
C SER A 99 -0.70 11.24 -1.17
N ALA A 100 -1.41 12.37 -1.20
CA ALA A 100 -2.83 12.44 -1.52
C ALA A 100 -3.05 13.20 -2.85
N ARG A 101 -2.21 12.97 -3.86
CA ARG A 101 -2.31 13.67 -5.15
C ARG A 101 -2.77 12.72 -6.25
N ALA A 102 -3.98 12.96 -6.76
CA ALA A 102 -4.59 12.22 -7.86
C ALA A 102 -3.75 12.28 -9.15
N LYS A 103 -3.87 11.24 -9.99
CA LYS A 103 -3.04 10.93 -11.17
C LYS A 103 -3.14 11.92 -12.35
N VAL A 104 -3.79 13.07 -12.20
CA VAL A 104 -3.94 14.11 -13.24
C VAL A 104 -3.72 15.47 -12.60
N THR A 105 -2.83 16.28 -13.18
CA THR A 105 -2.57 17.65 -12.73
C THR A 105 -2.86 18.62 -13.86
N SER A 106 -3.39 19.79 -13.50
CA SER A 106 -3.81 20.90 -14.37
C SER A 106 -2.87 21.28 -15.53
N ASP A 107 -1.58 20.93 -15.46
CA ASP A 107 -0.58 21.20 -16.51
C ASP A 107 -0.92 20.52 -17.85
N ASP A 108 -1.72 19.44 -17.86
CA ASP A 108 -2.17 18.80 -19.12
C ASP A 108 -3.23 19.63 -19.87
N GLN A 109 -3.76 20.71 -19.27
CA GLN A 109 -4.81 21.55 -19.86
C GLN A 109 -4.27 22.78 -20.60
N ASP A 110 -3.10 23.31 -20.20
CA ASP A 110 -2.56 24.55 -20.79
C ASP A 110 -2.05 24.36 -22.24
N ALA A 111 -1.68 23.14 -22.63
CA ALA A 111 -1.27 22.83 -24.01
C ALA A 111 -2.44 22.78 -25.01
N ALA A 112 -3.66 22.56 -24.53
CA ALA A 112 -4.86 22.47 -25.37
C ALA A 112 -5.54 23.84 -25.58
N GLU A 113 -5.29 24.80 -24.69
CA GLU A 113 -5.91 26.14 -24.74
C GLU A 113 -5.27 27.05 -25.79
N GLU A 114 -3.97 26.90 -26.08
CA GLU A 114 -3.28 27.70 -27.11
C GLU A 114 -3.72 27.37 -28.55
N GLU A 115 -4.10 26.12 -28.83
CA GLU A 115 -4.56 25.70 -30.17
C GLU A 115 -5.96 26.24 -30.50
N LEU A 116 -6.80 26.45 -29.48
CA LEU A 116 -8.20 26.88 -29.61
C LEU A 116 -8.33 28.39 -29.88
N LEU A 117 -7.37 29.19 -29.41
CA LEU A 117 -7.30 30.64 -29.64
C LEU A 117 -6.88 31.00 -31.08
N SER A 118 -6.12 30.11 -31.75
CA SER A 118 -5.69 30.27 -33.15
C SER A 118 -6.85 30.11 -34.15
N LEU A 119 -7.78 29.20 -33.87
CA LEU A 119 -8.90 28.87 -34.76
C LEU A 119 -10.05 29.90 -34.73
N ALA A 120 -10.12 30.74 -33.70
CA ALA A 120 -11.19 31.72 -33.50
C ALA A 120 -11.10 32.94 -34.45
N SER A 121 -9.99 33.13 -35.18
CA SER A 121 -9.76 34.32 -36.01
C SER A 121 -10.42 34.29 -37.40
N LEU A 122 -11.12 33.21 -37.80
CA LEU A 122 -11.49 33.00 -39.21
C LEU A 122 -13.00 33.03 -39.61
N THR A 123 -13.97 33.33 -38.74
CA THR A 123 -15.40 33.25 -39.18
C THR A 123 -16.30 34.39 -38.71
N LYS A 124 -16.32 35.49 -39.48
CA LYS A 124 -17.44 36.43 -39.53
C LYS A 124 -18.53 35.89 -40.47
N LYS A 125 -19.56 35.19 -39.94
CA LYS A 125 -20.93 35.08 -40.51
C LYS A 125 -21.81 34.13 -39.67
N HIS A 126 -22.69 34.70 -38.84
CA HIS A 126 -23.97 34.18 -38.30
C HIS A 126 -24.18 34.65 -36.85
N LYS A 127 -25.08 35.61 -36.64
CA LYS A 127 -25.24 36.32 -35.35
C LYS A 127 -26.55 36.01 -34.61
N VAL A 128 -27.30 34.97 -35.02
CA VAL A 128 -28.55 34.56 -34.32
C VAL A 128 -28.48 33.13 -33.78
N ASP A 129 -27.74 32.21 -34.43
CA ASP A 129 -27.44 30.86 -33.89
C ASP A 129 -26.33 30.83 -32.83
N SER A 130 -25.59 31.93 -32.65
CA SER A 130 -24.38 31.94 -31.84
C SER A 130 -24.65 31.99 -30.34
N ALA A 131 -25.75 32.63 -29.92
CA ALA A 131 -26.09 32.78 -28.50
C ALA A 131 -26.71 31.51 -27.92
N ASP A 132 -27.60 30.85 -28.67
CA ASP A 132 -28.21 29.58 -28.27
C ASP A 132 -27.17 28.45 -28.20
N ARG A 133 -26.24 28.38 -29.17
CA ARG A 133 -25.11 27.44 -29.10
C ARG A 133 -24.19 27.71 -27.90
N LEU A 134 -23.99 28.98 -27.53
CA LEU A 134 -23.21 29.35 -26.34
C LEU A 134 -23.91 28.95 -25.03
N LEU A 135 -25.23 29.09 -24.97
CA LEU A 135 -26.05 28.65 -23.83
C LEU A 135 -26.05 27.12 -23.69
N GLU A 136 -26.19 26.39 -24.80
CA GLU A 136 -26.10 24.92 -24.83
C GLU A 136 -24.72 24.43 -24.36
N GLN A 137 -23.65 25.05 -24.89
CA GLN A 137 -22.28 24.75 -24.46
C GLN A 137 -22.07 25.02 -22.97
N GLN A 138 -22.65 26.10 -22.44
CA GLN A 138 -22.54 26.44 -21.02
C GLN A 138 -23.33 25.44 -20.14
N ALA A 139 -24.49 24.97 -20.60
CA ALA A 139 -25.27 23.91 -19.95
C ALA A 139 -24.54 22.57 -19.94
N ASP A 140 -23.93 22.18 -21.07
CA ASP A 140 -23.13 20.95 -21.18
C ASP A 140 -21.92 20.96 -20.24
N VAL A 141 -21.22 22.09 -20.15
CA VAL A 141 -20.08 22.25 -19.22
C VAL A 141 -20.53 22.12 -17.76
N LEU A 142 -21.70 22.64 -17.40
CA LEU A 142 -22.25 22.49 -16.05
C LEU A 142 -22.64 21.03 -15.76
N ARG A 143 -23.29 20.35 -16.71
CA ARG A 143 -23.65 18.93 -16.60
C ARG A 143 -22.41 18.04 -16.43
N ILE A 144 -21.38 18.25 -17.26
CA ILE A 144 -20.11 17.51 -17.16
C ILE A 144 -19.44 17.75 -15.80
N ARG A 145 -19.47 19.00 -15.30
CA ARG A 145 -18.92 19.34 -13.99
C ARG A 145 -19.70 18.66 -12.86
N GLU A 146 -21.01 18.57 -12.98
CA GLU A 146 -21.90 17.91 -12.03
C GLU A 146 -21.71 16.40 -12.02
N GLU A 147 -21.72 15.75 -13.17
CA GLU A 147 -21.42 14.32 -13.31
C GLU A 147 -20.03 13.98 -12.74
N LYS A 148 -19.03 14.85 -12.95
CA LYS A 148 -17.69 14.65 -12.40
C LYS A 148 -17.70 14.74 -10.87
N ARG A 149 -18.51 15.62 -10.28
CA ARG A 149 -18.68 15.70 -8.81
C ARG A 149 -19.38 14.46 -8.29
N GLU A 150 -20.45 14.01 -8.95
CA GLU A 150 -21.20 12.83 -8.57
C GLU A 150 -20.32 11.57 -8.59
N ARG A 151 -19.57 11.34 -9.68
CA ARG A 151 -18.59 10.23 -9.77
C ARG A 151 -17.53 10.28 -8.67
N MET A 152 -17.09 11.48 -8.29
CA MET A 152 -16.15 11.65 -7.19
C MET A 152 -16.77 11.33 -5.82
N MET A 153 -18.05 11.64 -5.63
CA MET A 153 -18.80 11.29 -4.42
C MET A 153 -19.01 9.78 -4.33
N ASP A 154 -19.45 9.14 -5.42
CA ASP A 154 -19.59 7.68 -5.51
C ASP A 154 -18.28 6.96 -5.17
N TYR A 155 -17.15 7.47 -5.70
CA TYR A 155 -15.85 6.90 -5.41
C TYR A 155 -15.51 6.99 -3.92
N ARG A 156 -15.72 8.16 -3.30
CA ARG A 156 -15.47 8.36 -1.86
C ARG A 156 -16.38 7.49 -1.00
N GLU A 157 -17.65 7.36 -1.38
CA GLU A 157 -18.60 6.52 -0.66
C GLU A 157 -18.19 5.05 -0.74
N ARG A 158 -17.79 4.57 -1.92
CA ARG A 158 -17.25 3.20 -2.09
C ARG A 158 -15.97 3.00 -1.28
N GLU A 159 -15.05 3.95 -1.28
CA GLU A 159 -13.85 3.87 -0.47
C GLU A 159 -14.17 3.81 1.03
N HIS A 160 -15.10 4.65 1.50
CA HIS A 160 -15.54 4.62 2.90
C HIS A 160 -16.24 3.30 3.25
N ALA A 161 -17.07 2.77 2.35
CA ALA A 161 -17.74 1.49 2.52
C ALA A 161 -16.75 0.32 2.57
N LEU A 162 -15.72 0.31 1.71
CA LEU A 162 -14.66 -0.69 1.74
C LEU A 162 -13.85 -0.60 3.03
N LYS A 163 -13.46 0.60 3.43
CA LYS A 163 -12.71 0.84 4.67
C LYS A 163 -13.50 0.46 5.93
N SER A 164 -14.82 0.65 5.91
CA SER A 164 -15.71 0.21 6.99
C SER A 164 -15.85 -1.32 7.05
N LYS A 165 -15.76 -2.02 5.92
CA LYS A 165 -15.84 -3.50 5.85
C LYS A 165 -14.52 -4.20 6.17
N GLU A 166 -13.39 -3.55 5.98
CA GLU A 166 -12.05 -4.10 6.23
C GLU A 166 -11.87 -4.73 7.63
N PRO A 167 -12.24 -4.06 8.75
CA PRO A 167 -12.08 -4.66 10.09
C PRO A 167 -12.95 -5.91 10.29
N LEU A 168 -14.17 -5.92 9.76
CA LEU A 168 -15.10 -7.06 9.88
C LEU A 168 -14.54 -8.29 9.17
N LEU A 169 -14.00 -8.14 7.97
CA LEU A 169 -13.37 -9.24 7.23
C LEU A 169 -12.12 -9.76 7.95
N LYS A 170 -11.37 -8.86 8.59
CA LYS A 170 -10.18 -9.23 9.37
C LYS A 170 -10.56 -10.02 10.63
N GLU A 171 -11.59 -9.58 11.34
CA GLU A 171 -12.13 -10.27 12.51
C GLU A 171 -12.71 -11.64 12.14
N GLU A 172 -13.50 -11.72 11.06
CA GLU A 172 -14.05 -12.98 10.57
C GLU A 172 -12.94 -13.98 10.20
N LYS A 173 -11.87 -13.52 9.54
CA LYS A 173 -10.71 -14.36 9.23
C LYS A 173 -10.04 -14.88 10.50
N ASN A 174 -9.84 -14.01 11.49
CA ASN A 174 -9.24 -14.39 12.77
C ASN A 174 -10.11 -15.43 13.51
N ASN A 175 -11.43 -15.27 13.48
CA ASN A 175 -12.37 -16.22 14.08
C ASN A 175 -12.33 -17.59 13.38
N ARG A 176 -12.23 -17.62 12.04
CA ARG A 176 -12.07 -18.87 11.28
C ARG A 176 -10.75 -19.56 11.60
N GLU A 177 -9.66 -18.80 11.71
CA GLU A 177 -8.34 -19.32 12.06
C GLU A 177 -8.32 -19.90 13.47
N LYS A 178 -8.94 -19.20 14.44
CA LYS A 178 -9.10 -19.70 15.81
C LYS A 178 -9.94 -20.99 15.85
N ALA A 179 -11.08 -21.02 15.16
CA ALA A 179 -11.92 -22.22 15.09
C ALA A 179 -11.19 -23.40 14.46
N GLN A 180 -10.35 -23.16 13.44
CA GLN A 180 -9.52 -24.20 12.84
C GLN A 180 -8.49 -24.75 13.83
N ALA A 181 -7.81 -23.86 14.57
CA ALA A 181 -6.85 -24.26 15.60
C ALA A 181 -7.51 -25.11 16.71
N ASP A 182 -8.74 -24.77 17.12
CA ASP A 182 -9.49 -25.54 18.12
C ASP A 182 -9.84 -26.95 17.60
N ILE A 183 -10.25 -27.06 16.33
CA ILE A 183 -10.50 -28.37 15.68
C ILE A 183 -9.21 -29.20 15.62
N ASP A 184 -8.10 -28.61 15.20
CA ASP A 184 -6.81 -29.30 15.11
C ASP A 184 -6.32 -29.79 16.47
N LEU A 185 -6.52 -28.98 17.52
CA LEU A 185 -6.22 -29.35 18.90
C LEU A 185 -7.05 -30.57 19.33
N GLN A 186 -8.37 -30.57 19.07
CA GLN A 186 -9.24 -31.70 19.39
C GLN A 186 -8.83 -32.98 18.65
N ILE A 187 -8.48 -32.88 17.37
CA ILE A 187 -7.97 -34.01 16.59
C ILE A 187 -6.69 -34.56 17.23
N LYS A 188 -5.76 -33.68 17.64
CA LYS A 188 -4.52 -34.10 18.30
C LYS A 188 -4.76 -34.77 19.65
N MET A 189 -5.70 -34.27 20.44
CA MET A 189 -6.09 -34.90 21.70
C MET A 189 -6.66 -36.31 21.48
N VAL A 190 -7.55 -36.48 20.50
CA VAL A 190 -8.11 -37.80 20.16
C VAL A 190 -7.03 -38.75 19.62
N GLN A 191 -6.09 -38.25 18.81
CA GLN A 191 -4.95 -39.04 18.33
C GLN A 191 -4.08 -39.51 19.50
N LEU A 192 -3.79 -38.61 20.46
CA LEU A 192 -3.00 -38.95 21.64
C LEU A 192 -3.71 -40.02 22.49
N GLN A 193 -5.00 -39.84 22.77
CA GLN A 193 -5.79 -40.82 23.53
C GLN A 193 -5.86 -42.18 22.81
N THR A 194 -6.03 -42.17 21.49
CA THR A 194 -6.03 -43.40 20.68
C THR A 194 -4.66 -44.11 20.76
N ALA A 195 -3.56 -43.37 20.59
CA ALA A 195 -2.21 -43.92 20.68
C ALA A 195 -1.90 -44.47 22.08
N GLN A 196 -2.36 -43.82 23.14
CA GLN A 196 -2.24 -44.32 24.51
C GLN A 196 -3.01 -45.63 24.71
N ARG A 197 -4.25 -45.71 24.20
CA ARG A 197 -5.05 -46.95 24.26
C ARG A 197 -4.39 -48.08 23.46
N GLU A 198 -3.88 -47.79 22.27
CA GLU A 198 -3.18 -48.78 21.43
C GLU A 198 -1.91 -49.29 22.11
N ALA A 199 -1.11 -48.40 22.72
CA ALA A 199 0.07 -48.80 23.48
C ALA A 199 -0.29 -49.68 24.68
N ALA A 200 -1.36 -49.36 25.41
CA ALA A 200 -1.84 -50.19 26.51
C ALA A 200 -2.31 -51.58 26.03
N VAL A 201 -3.04 -51.64 24.91
CA VAL A 201 -3.47 -52.91 24.31
C VAL A 201 -2.27 -53.74 23.87
N GLN A 202 -1.27 -53.12 23.21
CA GLN A 202 -0.04 -53.81 22.82
C GLN A 202 0.71 -54.37 24.04
N LEU A 203 0.85 -53.58 25.10
CA LEU A 203 1.49 -54.01 26.33
C LEU A 203 0.76 -55.20 26.97
N LEU A 204 -0.57 -55.16 27.04
CA LEU A 204 -1.37 -56.26 27.56
C LEU A 204 -1.27 -57.52 26.70
N LEU A 205 -1.27 -57.37 25.37
CA LEU A 205 -1.07 -58.48 24.43
C LEU A 205 0.31 -59.14 24.62
N SER A 206 1.38 -58.35 24.71
CA SER A 206 2.73 -58.86 24.97
C SER A 206 2.84 -59.57 26.31
N ARG A 207 2.24 -59.02 27.38
CA ARG A 207 2.19 -59.68 28.69
C ARG A 207 1.49 -61.03 28.61
N LYS A 208 0.35 -61.10 27.93
CA LYS A 208 -0.38 -62.36 27.72
C LYS A 208 0.43 -63.39 26.94
N GLN A 209 1.14 -62.97 25.89
CA GLN A 209 2.01 -63.86 25.12
C GLN A 209 3.14 -64.48 25.97
N LEU A 210 3.76 -63.69 26.85
CA LEU A 210 4.79 -64.19 27.78
C LEU A 210 4.20 -65.16 28.80
N GLN A 211 3.01 -64.85 29.30
CA GLN A 211 2.28 -65.73 30.22
C GLN A 211 1.92 -67.06 29.57
N ASP A 212 1.39 -67.03 28.34
CA ASP A 212 1.05 -68.23 27.55
C ASP A 212 2.30 -69.06 27.21
N SER A 213 3.48 -68.42 27.16
CA SER A 213 4.78 -69.07 26.96
C SER A 213 5.39 -69.64 28.25
N GLY A 214 4.71 -69.50 29.40
CA GLY A 214 5.12 -70.06 30.69
C GLY A 214 6.07 -69.18 31.51
N VAL A 215 6.25 -67.91 31.15
CA VAL A 215 7.08 -66.96 31.93
C VAL A 215 6.35 -66.62 33.26
N PRO A 216 7.01 -66.68 34.41
CA PRO A 216 6.39 -66.36 35.70
C PRO A 216 5.97 -64.88 35.79
N GLN A 217 4.84 -64.65 36.46
CA GLN A 217 4.20 -63.33 36.56
C GLN A 217 5.14 -62.23 37.09
N GLU A 218 5.98 -62.56 38.07
CA GLU A 218 6.96 -61.66 38.69
C GLU A 218 8.06 -61.17 37.72
N GLU A 219 8.37 -61.96 36.70
CA GLU A 219 9.33 -61.61 35.66
C GLU A 219 8.66 -60.76 34.59
N ILE A 220 7.40 -61.05 34.24
CA ILE A 220 6.58 -60.22 33.36
C ILE A 220 6.35 -58.83 33.95
N ASP A 221 6.06 -58.71 35.25
CA ASP A 221 5.85 -57.43 35.93
C ASP A 221 7.13 -56.58 36.01
N ARG A 222 8.30 -57.23 36.05
CA ARG A 222 9.60 -56.55 35.96
C ARG A 222 9.91 -56.04 34.54
N LEU A 223 9.57 -56.82 33.52
CA LEU A 223 9.88 -56.50 32.12
C LEU A 223 8.88 -55.53 31.47
N LEU A 224 7.60 -55.64 31.80
CA LEU A 224 6.50 -54.85 31.22
C LEU A 224 5.63 -54.25 32.34
N PRO A 225 6.09 -53.20 33.03
CA PRO A 225 5.36 -52.60 34.13
C PRO A 225 4.04 -51.97 33.65
N LEU A 226 2.98 -52.16 34.43
CA LEU A 226 1.72 -51.44 34.21
C LEU A 226 1.85 -50.03 34.79
N GLN A 227 1.59 -49.01 33.98
CA GLN A 227 1.47 -47.64 34.49
C GLN A 227 0.20 -47.55 35.34
N SER A 228 0.34 -47.20 36.62
CA SER A 228 -0.81 -46.90 37.49
C SER A 228 -1.53 -45.65 36.98
N GLU A 229 -2.87 -45.69 36.89
CA GLU A 229 -3.74 -44.62 36.35
C GLU A 229 -3.75 -43.29 37.13
N SER A 230 -2.64 -42.86 37.73
CA SER A 230 -2.58 -41.69 38.64
C SER A 230 -1.98 -40.42 38.05
N GLU A 231 -1.63 -40.35 36.77
CA GLU A 231 -1.17 -39.11 36.12
C GLU A 231 -2.22 -38.57 35.13
N GLY A 232 -3.44 -38.41 35.63
CA GLY A 232 -4.44 -37.56 34.98
C GLY A 232 -4.04 -36.10 35.15
N VAL A 233 -3.54 -35.50 34.07
CA VAL A 233 -3.23 -34.07 33.95
C VAL A 233 -4.47 -33.26 34.36
N GLY A 234 -4.42 -32.67 35.55
CA GLY A 234 -5.39 -31.70 36.03
C GLY A 234 -5.28 -30.43 35.20
N ILE A 235 -6.20 -30.25 34.26
CA ILE A 235 -6.45 -28.96 33.65
C ILE A 235 -7.50 -28.27 34.53
N SER A 236 -7.01 -27.42 35.43
CA SER A 236 -7.84 -26.48 36.18
C SER A 236 -8.62 -25.62 35.21
N ALA A 237 -9.94 -25.69 35.28
CA ALA A 237 -10.83 -24.69 34.73
C ALA A 237 -10.76 -23.45 35.65
N GLU A 238 -10.13 -22.38 35.19
CA GLU A 238 -10.33 -21.05 35.77
C GLU A 238 -11.60 -20.45 35.14
N SER A 239 -12.62 -20.33 36.00
CA SER A 239 -13.77 -19.46 35.82
C SER A 239 -13.40 -18.05 36.29
N ASP A 240 -13.49 -17.06 35.42
CA ASP A 240 -14.18 -15.77 35.62
C ASP A 240 -14.04 -14.87 34.38
#